data_AF-A0A0R2Q2N2-F1
#
_entry.id   AF-A0A0R2Q2N2-F1
#
_cell.length_a   1.000
_cell.length_b   1.000
_cell.length_c   1.000
_cell.angle_alpha   90.00
_cell.angle_beta   90.00
_cell.angle_gamma   90.00
#
_symmetry.space_group_name_H-M   'P 1'
#
loop_
_entity.id
_entity.type
_entity.pdbx_description
1 polymer ?
#
loop_
_entity_poly.entity_id
_entity_poly.type
_entity_poly.pdbx_seq_one_letter_code
_entity_poly.pdbx_strand_id
1 'polypeptide(L)' 'MNSLKPWHLLVLAVVFLVLFGSKRLPDSARSLGRSLRIFKSEVQELNKDENTGSKKSDPDSDR' A
#
# COMPACT_ATOMS: atom_id res chain seq x y z
N MET A 1 23.31 17.14 8.09
CA MET A 1 21.92 16.85 8.52
C MET A 1 21.50 15.57 7.81
N ASN A 2 21.75 14.39 8.38
CA ASN A 2 21.46 13.10 7.73
C ASN A 2 20.80 12.15 8.74
N SER A 3 19.67 12.61 9.29
CA SER A 3 18.99 12.04 10.45
C SER A 3 18.18 10.77 10.17
N LEU A 4 18.55 9.99 9.17
CA LEU A 4 17.92 8.68 8.87
C LEU A 4 19.00 7.63 8.60
N LYS A 5 19.99 7.54 9.51
CA LYS A 5 20.92 6.41 9.49
C LYS A 5 20.11 5.12 9.65
N PRO A 6 20.21 4.15 8.72
CA PRO A 6 19.51 2.85 8.80
C PRO A 6 19.69 2.14 10.15
N TRP A 7 20.78 2.46 10.86
CA TRP A 7 21.05 2.03 12.22
C TRP A 7 19.93 2.32 13.23
N HIS A 8 19.29 3.50 13.17
CA HIS A 8 18.21 3.84 14.10
C HIS A 8 16.97 2.98 13.87
N LEU A 9 16.65 2.68 12.60
CA LEU A 9 15.56 1.78 12.24
C LEU A 9 15.82 0.35 12.72
N LEU A 10 17.07 -0.12 12.65
CA LEU A 10 17.44 -1.43 13.16
C LEU A 10 17.24 -1.52 14.69
N VAL A 11 17.72 -0.52 15.43
CA VAL A 11 17.53 -0.46 16.89
C VAL A 11 16.04 -0.38 17.24
N LEU A 12 15.26 0.43 16.53
CA LEU A 12 13.81 0.53 16.72
C LEU A 12 13.12 -0.82 16.46
N ALA A 13 13.47 -1.51 15.36
CA ALA A 13 12.92 -2.81 15.04
C ALA A 13 13.22 -3.85 16.13
N VAL A 14 14.43 -3.84 16.69
CA VAL A 14 14.80 -4.71 17.82
C VAL A 14 13.97 -4.39 19.06
N VAL A 15 13.83 -3.12 19.43
CA VAL A 15 13.01 -2.70 20.59
C VAL A 15 11.55 -3.11 20.38
N PHE A 16 10.98 -2.87 19.19
CA PHE A 16 9.63 -3.32 18.85
C PHE A 16 9.48 -4.84 18.95
N LEU A 17 10.47 -5.60 18.49
CA LEU A 17 10.45 -7.06 18.56
C LEU A 17 10.44 -7.57 20.01
N VAL A 18 11.17 -6.89 20.91
CA VAL A 18 11.20 -7.23 22.34
C VAL A 18 9.88 -6.89 23.02
N LEU A 19 9.28 -5.74 22.73
CA LEU A 19 8.03 -5.30 23.35
C LEU A 19 6.80 -6.09 22.84
N PHE A 20 6.71 -6.32 21.53
CA PHE A 20 5.55 -6.97 20.90
C PHE A 20 5.75 -8.49 20.71
N GLY A 21 6.99 -8.97 20.67
CA GLY A 21 7.33 -10.37 20.41
C GLY A 21 7.45 -10.69 18.91
N SER A 22 8.30 -11.68 18.60
CA SER A 22 8.63 -12.07 17.21
C SER A 22 7.48 -12.63 16.39
N LYS A 23 6.42 -13.13 17.05
CA LYS A 23 5.23 -13.65 16.38
C LYS A 23 4.17 -12.58 16.12
N ARG A 24 4.05 -11.54 16.96
CA ARG A 24 2.96 -10.55 16.85
C ARG A 24 3.22 -9.51 15.77
N LEU A 25 4.47 -9.10 15.58
CA LEU A 25 4.84 -8.14 14.56
C LEU A 25 4.50 -8.62 13.13
N PRO A 26 4.91 -9.83 12.69
CA PRO A 26 4.56 -10.32 11.37
C PRO A 26 3.07 -10.69 11.24
N ASP A 27 2.44 -11.15 12.32
CA ASP A 27 1.03 -11.56 12.28
C ASP A 27 0.09 -10.36 12.13
N SER A 28 0.32 -9.30 12.92
CA SER A 28 -0.38 -8.02 12.79
C SER A 28 -0.09 -7.34 11.45
N ALA A 29 1.16 -7.37 10.97
CA ALA A 29 1.47 -6.83 9.64
C ALA A 29 0.78 -7.62 8.51
N ARG A 30 0.64 -8.94 8.65
CA ARG A 30 -0.08 -9.79 7.67
C ARG A 30 -1.57 -9.50 7.67
N SER A 31 -2.22 -9.33 8.83
CA SER A 31 -3.65 -9.02 8.88
C SER A 31 -3.93 -7.63 8.31
N LEU A 32 -3.16 -6.62 8.73
CA LEU A 32 -3.23 -5.26 8.19
C LEU A 32 -2.92 -5.22 6.68
N GLY A 33 -1.94 -5.99 6.23
CA GLY A 33 -1.57 -6.10 4.81
C GLY A 33 -2.67 -6.71 3.95
N ARG A 34 -3.44 -7.68 4.48
CA ARG A 34 -4.62 -8.23 3.79
C ARG A 34 -5.73 -7.17 3.65
N SER A 35 -6.03 -6.43 4.71
CA SER A 35 -7.01 -5.34 4.66
C SER A 35 -6.60 -4.21 3.71
N LEU A 36 -5.33 -3.81 3.75
CA LEU A 36 -4.78 -2.79 2.83
C LEU A 36 -4.78 -3.26 1.37
N ARG A 37 -4.58 -4.55 1.11
CA ARG A 37 -4.64 -5.10 -0.25
C ARG A 37 -6.04 -4.98 -0.84
N ILE A 38 -7.07 -5.33 -0.07
CA ILE A 38 -8.47 -5.21 -0.49
C ILE A 38 -8.80 -3.74 -0.76
N PHE A 39 -8.50 -2.87 0.21
CA PHE A 39 -8.71 -1.43 0.07
C PHE A 39 -7.96 -0.85 -1.14
N LYS A 40 -6.70 -1.25 -1.37
CA LYS A 40 -5.91 -0.83 -2.54
C LYS A 40 -6.54 -1.27 -3.85
N SER A 41 -7.10 -2.48 -3.93
CA SER A 41 -7.78 -2.97 -5.13
C SER A 41 -9.03 -2.16 -5.44
N GLU A 42 -9.87 -1.90 -4.43
CA GLU A 42 -11.05 -1.04 -4.59
C GLU A 42 -10.67 0.38 -5.01
N VAL A 43 -9.67 0.99 -4.35
CA VAL A 43 -9.16 2.33 -4.72
C VAL A 43 -8.58 2.33 -6.14
N GLN A 44 -7.88 1.26 -6.55
CA GLN A 44 -7.30 1.16 -7.88
C GLN A 44 -8.36 1.03 -8.97
N GLU A 45 -9.48 0.35 -8.72
CA GLU A 45 -10.61 0.30 -9.65
C GLU A 45 -11.24 1.68 -9.84
N LEU A 46 -11.47 2.41 -8.74
CA LEU A 46 -11.91 3.81 -8.80
C LEU A 46 -10.94 4.69 -9.60
N ASN A 47 -9.63 4.49 -9.41
CA ASN A 47 -8.59 5.24 -10.13
C ASN A 47 -8.48 4.84 -11.61
N LYS A 48 -8.92 3.63 -11.96
CA LYS A 48 -8.90 3.15 -13.34
C LYS A 48 -10.10 3.67 -14.12
N ASP A 49 -11.25 3.78 -13.49
CA ASP A 49 -12.46 4.33 -14.11
C ASP A 49 -12.31 5.82 -14.46
N GLU A 50 -11.63 6.60 -13.62
CA GLU A 50 -11.31 8.01 -13.93
C GLU A 50 -10.31 8.17 -15.10
N ASN A 51 -9.41 7.20 -15.34
CA ASN A 51 -8.44 7.27 -16.44
C ASN A 51 -8.99 6.71 -17.77
N THR A 52 -9.97 5.78 -17.72
CA THR A 52 -10.62 5.24 -18.93
C THR A 52 -11.70 6.14 -19.52
N GLY A 53 -12.12 7.20 -18.80
CA GLY A 53 -13.06 8.22 -19.29
C GLY A 53 -12.51 9.21 -20.33
N SER A 54 -11.21 9.16 -20.67
CA SER A 54 -10.58 10.10 -21.63
C SER A 54 -10.07 9.46 -22.93
N LYS A 55 -10.43 8.20 -23.24
CA LYS A 55 -10.13 7.56 -24.53
C LYS A 55 -11.35 6.87 -25.17
N LYS A 56 -12.45 7.62 -25.31
CA LYS A 56 -13.52 7.25 -26.26
C LYS A 56 -14.31 8.47 -26.72
N SER A 57 -13.58 9.40 -27.33
CA SER A 57 -14.17 10.48 -28.14
C SER A 57 -13.62 10.37 -29.55
N ASP A 58 -13.77 9.20 -30.17
CA ASP A 58 -13.73 9.07 -31.62
C ASP A 58 -15.19 9.03 -32.10
N PRO A 59 -15.74 10.14 -32.64
CA PRO A 59 -17.02 10.11 -33.32
C PRO A 59 -16.76 9.58 -34.74
N ASP A 60 -16.61 8.27 -34.86
CA ASP A 60 -16.61 7.60 -36.16
C ASP A 60 -17.28 6.23 -36.02
N SER A 61 -18.58 6.20 -36.33
CA SER A 61 -19.25 5.04 -36.92
C SER A 61 -20.64 5.48 -37.37
N ASP A 62 -20.78 5.60 -38.70
CA ASP A 62 -21.93 5.15 -39.47
C ASP A 62 -23.31 5.77 -39.20
N ARG A 63 -23.57 6.91 -39.87
CA ARG A 63 -24.76 7.10 -40.74
C ARG A 63 -24.48 8.12 -41.83
#